data_AF-A0A323U4M4-F1
#
_entry.id   AF-A0A323U4M4-F1
#
_cell.length_a   1.000
_cell.length_b   1.000
_cell.length_c   1.000
_cell.angle_alpha   90.00
_cell.angle_beta   90.00
_cell.angle_gamma   90.00
#
_symmetry.space_group_name_H-M   'P 1'
#
loop_
_entity.id
_entity.type
_entity.pdbx_description
1 polymer ?
#
loop_
_entity_poly.entity_id
_entity_poly.type
_entity_poly.pdbx_seq_one_letter_code
_entity_poly.pdbx_strand_id
1 'polypeptide(L)'
;MEKAFYTFEHEGVSYRFSRPSAQQIDATIARARKSPTEAAASFTRAIIDRDQREAWDALLAEYPGFAQRVTEGVLEKLGFPIGG
;
A
#
# COMPACT_ATOMS: atom_id res chain seq x y z
N MET A 1 9.74 -3.11 18.77
CA MET A 1 9.68 -2.82 17.32
C MET A 1 8.62 -3.73 16.74
N GLU A 2 7.47 -3.19 16.31
CA GLU A 2 6.48 -4.01 15.61
C GLU A 2 7.06 -4.48 14.27
N LYS A 3 6.94 -5.77 14.00
CA LYS A 3 7.41 -6.39 12.75
C LYS A 3 6.50 -5.88 11.62
N ALA A 4 7.10 -5.42 10.52
CA ALA A 4 6.34 -4.99 9.35
C ALA A 4 5.41 -6.11 8.86
N PHE A 5 4.16 -5.75 8.55
CA PHE A 5 3.19 -6.70 8.03
C PHE A 5 3.52 -7.04 6.58
N TYR A 6 3.90 -6.06 5.78
CA TYR A 6 4.35 -6.24 4.40
C TYR A 6 5.60 -5.40 4.14
N THR A 7 6.48 -5.88 3.27
CA THR A 7 7.70 -5.19 2.90
C THR A 7 7.83 -5.17 1.39
N PHE A 8 8.11 -3.99 0.84
CA PHE A 8 8.41 -3.80 -0.56
C PHE A 8 9.85 -3.32 -0.69
N GLU A 9 10.63 -3.92 -1.58
CA GLU A 9 12.03 -3.57 -1.78
C GLU A 9 12.24 -3.00 -3.17
N HIS A 10 12.92 -1.85 -3.25
CA HIS A 10 13.29 -1.22 -4.50
C HIS A 10 14.65 -0.56 -4.35
N GLU A 11 15.59 -0.89 -5.25
CA GLU A 11 16.96 -0.33 -5.28
C GLU A 11 17.70 -0.36 -3.92
N GLY A 12 17.50 -1.43 -3.15
CA GLY A 12 18.14 -1.58 -1.83
C GLY A 12 17.44 -0.82 -0.69
N VAL A 13 16.32 -0.15 -0.96
CA VAL A 13 15.46 0.48 0.05
C VAL A 13 14.28 -0.44 0.37
N SER A 14 14.14 -0.83 1.63
CA SER A 14 13.00 -1.62 2.12
C SER A 14 11.93 -0.71 2.72
N TYR A 15 10.77 -0.62 2.07
CA TYR A 15 9.58 0.09 2.54
C TYR A 15 8.70 -0.85 3.38
N ARG A 16 8.37 -0.42 4.59
CA ARG A 16 7.65 -1.24 5.57
C ARG A 16 6.23 -0.74 5.71
N PHE A 17 5.29 -1.67 5.57
CA PHE A 17 3.87 -1.42 5.67
C PHE A 17 3.30 -2.18 6.87
N SER A 18 2.57 -1.44 7.68
CA SER A 18 1.81 -1.95 8.81
C SER A 18 0.56 -2.69 8.34
N ARG A 19 0.00 -3.53 9.20
CA ARG A 19 -1.26 -4.20 8.91
C ARG A 19 -2.37 -3.15 8.80
N PRO A 20 -3.11 -3.06 7.69
CA PRO A 20 -4.25 -2.14 7.59
C PRO A 20 -5.36 -2.53 8.59
N SER A 21 -6.07 -1.51 9.06
CA SER A 21 -7.34 -1.68 9.77
C SER A 21 -8.50 -1.91 8.80
N ALA A 22 -9.60 -2.51 9.29
CA ALA A 22 -10.82 -2.70 8.50
C ALA A 22 -11.34 -1.39 7.88
N GLN A 23 -11.31 -0.28 8.65
CA GLN A 23 -11.73 1.04 8.18
C GLN A 23 -10.88 1.55 6.99
N GLN A 24 -9.58 1.30 6.99
CA GLN A 24 -8.69 1.68 5.88
C GLN A 24 -8.98 0.85 4.63
N ILE A 25 -9.31 -0.43 4.79
CA ILE A 25 -9.72 -1.31 3.68
C ILE A 25 -11.03 -0.81 3.09
N ASP A 26 -12.05 -0.56 3.92
CA ASP A 26 -13.36 -0.07 3.49
C ASP A 26 -13.26 1.28 2.75
N ALA A 27 -12.49 2.22 3.29
CA ALA A 27 -12.23 3.51 2.64
C ALA A 27 -11.54 3.35 1.28
N THR A 28 -10.62 2.39 1.18
CA THR A 28 -9.91 2.08 -0.08
C THR A 28 -10.86 1.48 -1.11
N ILE A 29 -11.69 0.51 -0.72
CA ILE A 29 -12.71 -0.09 -1.61
C ILE A 29 -13.68 0.97 -2.12
N ALA A 30 -14.16 1.85 -1.23
CA ALA A 30 -15.08 2.92 -1.60
C ALA A 30 -14.45 3.90 -2.60
N ARG A 31 -13.17 4.26 -2.42
CA ARG A 31 -12.44 5.16 -3.32
C ARG A 31 -12.04 4.48 -4.63
N ALA A 32 -11.69 3.20 -4.60
CA ALA A 32 -11.28 2.43 -5.77
C ALA A 32 -12.39 2.33 -6.82
N ARG A 33 -13.67 2.37 -6.40
CA ARG A 33 -14.82 2.45 -7.34
C ARG A 33 -14.84 3.69 -8.22
N LYS A 34 -14.17 4.78 -7.80
CA LYS A 34 -14.11 6.05 -8.53
C LYS A 34 -12.75 6.26 -9.18
N SER A 35 -11.69 6.06 -8.39
CA SER A 35 -10.30 6.29 -8.79
C SER A 35 -9.41 5.17 -8.22
N PRO A 36 -9.23 4.03 -8.92
CA PRO A 36 -8.42 2.90 -8.45
C PRO A 36 -6.98 3.28 -8.10
N THR A 37 -6.32 4.05 -8.96
CA THR A 37 -4.93 4.47 -8.78
C THR A 37 -4.74 5.36 -7.55
N GLU A 38 -5.62 6.35 -7.37
CA GLU A 38 -5.59 7.22 -6.19
C GLU A 38 -5.94 6.47 -4.91
N ALA A 39 -6.84 5.49 -4.99
CA ALA A 39 -7.18 4.63 -3.86
C ALA A 39 -5.95 3.83 -3.39
N ALA A 40 -5.21 3.22 -4.31
CA ALA A 40 -4.00 2.47 -4.00
C ALA A 40 -2.89 3.37 -3.42
N ALA A 41 -2.68 4.56 -3.99
CA ALA A 41 -1.69 5.52 -3.48
C ALA A 41 -2.08 6.00 -2.06
N SER A 42 -3.34 6.34 -1.85
CA SER A 42 -3.84 6.77 -0.54
C SER A 42 -3.78 5.64 0.50
N PHE A 43 -4.06 4.40 0.11
CA PHE A 43 -4.00 3.22 0.96
C PHE A 43 -2.57 2.93 1.41
N THR A 44 -1.63 2.82 0.47
CA THR A 44 -0.22 2.51 0.76
C THR A 44 0.40 3.59 1.65
N ARG A 45 0.09 4.87 1.41
CA ARG A 45 0.52 5.98 2.26
C ARG A 45 -0.08 5.93 3.68
N ALA A 46 -1.29 5.40 3.84
CA ALA A 46 -1.93 5.30 5.16
C ALA A 46 -1.30 4.21 6.03
N ILE A 47 -0.73 3.17 5.43
CA ILE A 47 -0.22 1.99 6.15
C ILE A 47 1.31 1.91 6.18
N ILE A 48 2.02 2.70 5.36
CA ILE A 48 3.48 2.78 5.42
C ILE A 48 3.96 3.44 6.73
N ASP A 49 5.13 3.02 7.20
CA ASP A 49 5.85 3.69 8.28
C ASP A 49 5.96 5.19 8.05
N ARG A 50 5.69 5.99 9.09
CA ARG A 50 5.61 7.46 8.99
C ARG A 50 6.91 8.05 8.43
N ASP A 51 8.05 7.53 8.85
CA ASP A 51 9.37 8.02 8.48
C ASP A 51 9.71 7.73 7.00
N GLN A 52 8.98 6.81 6.35
CA GLN A 52 9.19 6.42 4.95
C GLN A 52 8.17 7.04 3.99
N ARG A 53 7.20 7.83 4.50
CA ARG A 53 6.11 8.40 3.68
C ARG A 53 6.63 9.29 2.56
N GLU A 54 7.57 10.18 2.86
CA GLU A 54 8.11 11.11 1.85
C GLU A 54 8.88 10.35 0.76
N ALA A 55 9.72 9.39 1.16
CA ALA A 55 10.45 8.54 0.21
C ALA A 55 9.52 7.68 -0.65
N TRP A 56 8.39 7.24 -0.09
CA TRP A 56 7.37 6.50 -0.82
C TRP A 56 6.58 7.39 -1.78
N ASP A 57 6.19 8.59 -1.36
CA ASP A 57 5.50 9.56 -2.23
C ASP A 57 6.38 9.94 -3.44
N ALA A 58 7.69 10.13 -3.22
CA ALA A 58 8.65 10.36 -4.30
C ALA A 58 8.73 9.15 -5.25
N LEU A 59 8.84 7.93 -4.70
CA LEU A 59 8.86 6.72 -5.50
C LEU A 59 7.58 6.54 -6.32
N LEU A 60 6.42 6.88 -5.77
CA LEU A 60 5.15 6.80 -6.48
C LEU A 60 4.99 7.87 -7.58
N ALA A 61 5.69 9.00 -7.48
CA ALA A 61 5.72 9.99 -8.56
C ALA A 61 6.44 9.44 -9.81
N GLU A 62 7.48 8.62 -9.61
CA GLU A 62 8.22 7.96 -10.69
C GLU A 62 7.55 6.65 -11.14
N TYR A 63 7.03 5.87 -10.20
CA TYR A 63 6.46 4.54 -10.40
C TYR A 63 5.05 4.41 -9.79
N PRO A 64 4.02 5.06 -10.37
CA PRO A 64 2.67 5.06 -9.82
C PRO A 64 2.05 3.66 -9.70
N GLY A 65 2.47 2.71 -10.53
CA GLY A 65 2.02 1.31 -10.50
C GLY A 65 2.45 0.54 -9.23
N PHE A 66 3.46 1.00 -8.49
CA PHE A 66 3.90 0.33 -7.27
C PHE A 66 2.88 0.41 -6.15
N ALA A 67 2.08 1.49 -6.10
CA ALA A 67 0.99 1.60 -5.14
C ALA A 67 -0.02 0.44 -5.29
N GLN A 68 -0.38 0.13 -6.53
CA GLN A 68 -1.30 -0.97 -6.83
C GLN A 68 -0.68 -2.32 -6.45
N ARG A 69 0.56 -2.58 -6.87
CA ARG A 69 1.28 -3.83 -6.55
C ARG A 69 1.39 -4.09 -5.05
N VAL A 70 1.71 -3.05 -4.26
CA VAL A 70 1.76 -3.18 -2.80
C VAL A 70 0.37 -3.40 -2.22
N THR A 71 -0.65 -2.70 -2.72
CA THR A 71 -2.03 -2.90 -2.28
C THR A 71 -2.49 -4.34 -2.49
N GLU A 72 -2.24 -4.90 -3.67
CA GLU A 72 -2.56 -6.29 -4.01
C GLU A 72 -1.82 -7.27 -3.09
N GLY A 73 -0.50 -7.10 -2.91
CA GLY A 73 0.29 -7.96 -2.02
C GLY A 73 -0.14 -7.88 -0.55
N VAL A 74 -0.58 -6.72 -0.07
CA VAL A 74 -1.14 -6.55 1.28
C VAL A 74 -2.48 -7.27 1.40
N LEU A 75 -3.37 -7.13 0.41
CA LEU A 75 -4.68 -7.78 0.42
C LEU A 75 -4.60 -9.30 0.28
N GLU A 76 -3.71 -9.81 -0.58
CA GLU A 76 -3.43 -11.24 -0.71
C GLU A 76 -2.93 -11.82 0.62
N LYS A 77 -2.01 -11.11 1.31
CA LYS A 77 -1.52 -11.51 2.64
C LYS A 77 -2.60 -11.49 3.72
N LEU A 78 -3.65 -10.69 3.54
CA LEU A 78 -4.83 -10.69 4.40
C LEU A 78 -5.83 -11.80 4.07
N GLY A 79 -5.62 -12.54 2.98
CA GLY A 79 -6.48 -13.63 2.53
C GLY A 79 -7.61 -13.19 1.58
N PHE A 80 -7.56 -11.96 1.05
CA PHE A 80 -8.48 -11.57 -0.02
C PHE A 80 -8.03 -12.18 -1.35
N PRO A 81 -8.90 -12.87 -2.10
CA PRO A 81 -8.55 -13.37 -3.41
C PRO A 81 -8.39 -12.20 -4.38
N ILE A 82 -7.15 -11.90 -4.78
CA ILE A 82 -6.83 -10.97 -5.86
C ILE A 82 -6.69 -11.80 -7.13
N GLY A 83 -7.81 -12.19 -7.74
CA GLY A 83 -7.84 -13.05 -8.91
C GLY A 83 -9.21 -13.65 -9.17
N GLY A 84 -9.93 -13.04 -10.11
CA GLY A 84 -11.11 -13.56 -10.80
C GLY A 84 -11.09 -13.06 -12.22
#